data_AF-A0A7X6RJX9-F1
#
_entry.id   AF-A0A7X6RJX9-F1
#
_cell.length_a   1.000
_cell.length_b   1.000
_cell.length_c   1.000
_cell.angle_alpha   90.00
_cell.angle_beta   90.00
_cell.angle_gamma   90.00
#
_symmetry.space_group_name_H-M   'P 1'
#
loop_
_entity.id
_entity.type
_entity.pdbx_description
1 polymer ?
#
loop_
_entity_poly.entity_id
_entity_poly.type
_entity_poly.pdbx_seq_one_letter_code
_entity_poly.pdbx_strand_id
1 'polypeptide(L)'
;MVSYVPTNGHAAGPATGGLVRSSTLADLRRRGDNLLARSADVYFTEEVHPAYDRILDQLSSDEARILRFMAINGPQPTVDVRTNRPLGIGSELVAGDLTSVPEQAGVRYPDRSRLYLINLNRLGLLTTSDDPVVLSRYMVLEVQPIVESALKQAGRVPKIVRKSLRLTEFGEDFCKTCFTINGS
;
A
#
# COMPACT_ATOMS: atom_id res chain seq x y z
N MET A 1 -44.28 49.59 25.43
CA MET A 1 -43.58 49.59 24.13
C MET A 1 -42.19 49.01 24.37
N VAL A 2 -41.94 47.82 23.81
CA VAL A 2 -40.69 47.06 23.54
C VAL A 2 -39.38 47.72 24.03
N SER A 3 -38.49 47.08 24.79
CA SER A 3 -37.72 45.90 24.36
C SER A 3 -37.05 45.16 25.52
N TYR A 4 -37.20 43.83 25.53
CA TYR A 4 -36.41 42.89 26.32
C TYR A 4 -35.30 42.35 25.43
N VAL A 5 -34.04 42.46 25.86
CA VAL A 5 -32.88 41.85 25.17
C VAL A 5 -32.46 40.61 25.96
N PRO A 6 -32.60 39.39 25.43
CA PRO A 6 -31.92 38.25 25.99
C PRO A 6 -30.53 38.11 25.35
N THR A 7 -29.52 37.98 26.21
CA THR A 7 -28.20 37.45 25.88
C THR A 7 -28.33 35.97 25.54
N ASN A 8 -27.89 35.57 24.34
CA ASN A 8 -27.92 34.17 23.92
C ASN A 8 -26.87 33.36 24.69
N GLY A 9 -27.39 32.42 25.50
CA GLY A 9 -26.64 31.30 26.05
C GLY A 9 -26.28 30.26 24.99
N HIS A 10 -25.30 29.45 25.36
CA HIS A 10 -24.67 28.40 24.57
C HIS A 10 -25.64 27.36 23.99
N ALA A 11 -25.45 27.02 22.71
CA ALA A 11 -25.79 25.70 22.18
C ALA A 11 -24.52 25.11 21.56
N ALA A 12 -23.80 24.31 22.36
CA ALA A 12 -22.80 23.40 21.85
C ALA A 12 -23.49 22.47 20.85
N GLY A 13 -23.10 22.57 19.58
CA GLY A 13 -23.55 21.65 18.54
C GLY A 13 -23.18 20.21 18.93
N PRO A 14 -24.02 19.21 18.62
CA PRO A 14 -23.73 17.84 18.98
C PRO A 14 -22.45 17.43 18.24
N ALA A 15 -21.40 17.17 19.01
CA ALA A 15 -20.24 16.44 18.53
C ALA A 15 -20.72 15.06 18.08
N THR A 16 -20.88 14.87 16.78
CA THR A 16 -21.04 13.55 16.17
C THR A 16 -19.71 12.82 16.27
N GLY A 17 -19.40 12.35 17.48
CA GLY A 17 -18.44 11.29 17.68
C GLY A 17 -18.93 10.09 16.90
N GLY A 18 -18.15 9.68 15.90
CA GLY A 18 -18.38 8.46 15.13
C GLY A 18 -18.29 7.24 16.03
N LEU A 19 -19.39 6.91 16.68
CA LEU A 19 -19.59 5.63 17.31
C LEU A 19 -19.52 4.60 16.18
N VAL A 20 -18.48 3.77 16.16
CA VAL A 20 -18.43 2.58 15.31
C VAL A 20 -19.58 1.69 15.74
N ARG A 21 -20.75 1.88 15.11
CA ARG A 21 -21.86 0.94 15.25
C ARG A 21 -21.37 -0.37 14.65
N SER A 22 -21.23 -1.40 15.49
CA SER A 22 -21.17 -2.78 14.99
C SER A 22 -22.46 -3.01 14.20
N SER A 23 -22.35 -3.02 12.87
CA SER A 23 -23.51 -3.19 12.00
C SER A 23 -24.09 -4.58 12.18
N THR A 24 -25.40 -4.67 12.41
CA THR A 24 -26.07 -5.96 12.54
C THR A 24 -25.97 -6.77 11.24
N LEU A 25 -26.15 -8.09 11.33
CA LEU A 25 -26.22 -8.95 10.14
C LEU A 25 -27.31 -8.48 9.16
N ALA A 26 -28.43 -7.98 9.68
CA ALA A 26 -29.51 -7.43 8.88
C ALA A 26 -29.09 -6.15 8.13
N ASP A 27 -28.31 -5.27 8.77
CA ASP A 27 -27.78 -4.06 8.14
C ASP A 27 -26.75 -4.37 7.05
N LEU A 28 -25.93 -5.40 7.24
CA LEU A 28 -24.97 -5.86 6.23
C LEU A 28 -25.71 -6.44 5.00
N ARG A 29 -26.71 -7.31 5.23
CA ARG A 29 -27.52 -7.89 4.15
C ARG A 29 -28.24 -6.82 3.35
N ARG A 30 -28.95 -5.91 4.03
CA ARG A 30 -29.64 -4.78 3.38
C ARG A 30 -28.70 -3.92 2.54
N ARG A 31 -27.48 -3.64 3.02
CA ARG A 31 -26.47 -2.92 2.24
C ARG A 31 -26.03 -3.72 1.01
N GLY A 32 -25.84 -5.03 1.15
CA GLY A 32 -25.54 -5.94 0.03
C GLY A 32 -26.64 -5.96 -1.03
N ASP A 33 -27.90 -6.11 -0.62
CA ASP A 33 -29.05 -6.14 -1.53
C ASP A 33 -29.18 -4.83 -2.33
N ASN A 34 -28.93 -3.68 -1.68
CA ASN A 34 -28.91 -2.39 -2.35
C ASN A 34 -27.79 -2.26 -3.39
N LEU A 35 -26.62 -2.87 -3.14
CA LEU A 35 -25.53 -2.91 -4.14
C LEU A 35 -25.93 -3.74 -5.36
N LEU A 36 -26.55 -4.91 -5.14
CA LEU A 36 -27.02 -5.77 -6.22
C LEU A 36 -28.12 -5.10 -7.05
N ALA A 37 -29.07 -4.42 -6.40
CA ALA A 37 -30.12 -3.68 -7.08
C ALA A 37 -29.56 -2.56 -7.97
N ARG A 38 -28.54 -1.82 -7.50
CA ARG A 38 -27.84 -0.80 -8.32
C ARG A 38 -27.05 -1.42 -9.47
N SER A 39 -26.41 -2.56 -9.26
CA SER A 39 -25.69 -3.28 -10.32
C SER A 39 -26.61 -3.76 -11.45
N ALA A 40 -27.91 -3.93 -11.19
CA ALA A 40 -28.90 -4.31 -12.19
C ALA A 40 -29.47 -3.11 -12.97
N ASP A 41 -29.16 -1.88 -12.56
CA ASP A 41 -29.61 -0.67 -13.24
C ASP A 41 -28.67 -0.33 -14.42
N VAL A 42 -29.19 -0.50 -15.64
CA VAL A 42 -28.46 -0.23 -16.90
C VAL A 42 -28.13 1.24 -17.13
N TYR A 43 -28.69 2.17 -16.35
CA TYR A 43 -28.35 3.58 -16.40
C TYR A 43 -27.28 3.98 -15.36
N PHE A 44 -26.88 3.06 -14.48
CA PHE A 44 -25.85 3.32 -13.49
C PHE A 44 -24.46 3.22 -14.12
N THR A 45 -23.75 4.34 -14.22
CA THR A 45 -22.36 4.39 -14.68
C THR A 45 -21.42 4.71 -13.51
N GLU A 46 -20.44 3.85 -13.27
CA GLU A 46 -19.39 4.07 -12.27
C GLU A 46 -18.10 4.47 -13.00
N GLU A 47 -17.86 5.78 -13.15
CA GLU A 47 -16.71 6.30 -13.91
C GLU A 47 -15.36 6.04 -13.21
N VAL A 48 -15.38 5.92 -11.88
CA VAL A 48 -14.20 5.71 -11.04
C VAL A 48 -14.52 4.68 -9.96
N HIS A 49 -13.57 3.79 -9.66
CA HIS A 49 -13.77 2.78 -8.65
C HIS A 49 -14.04 3.42 -7.25
N PRO A 50 -15.12 3.05 -6.55
CA PRO A 50 -15.62 3.74 -5.35
C PRO A 50 -14.73 3.57 -4.10
N ALA A 51 -13.67 2.78 -4.20
CA ALA A 51 -12.67 2.63 -3.14
C ALA A 51 -11.56 3.68 -3.22
N TYR A 52 -11.33 4.32 -4.37
CA TYR A 52 -10.15 5.16 -4.60
C TYR A 52 -10.12 6.37 -3.68
N ASP A 53 -11.26 7.05 -3.51
CA ASP A 53 -11.41 8.18 -2.58
C ASP A 53 -10.99 7.80 -1.15
N ARG A 54 -11.52 6.68 -0.64
CA ARG A 54 -11.17 6.14 0.69
C ARG A 54 -9.72 5.67 0.79
N ILE A 55 -9.10 5.25 -0.31
CA ILE A 55 -7.69 4.85 -0.33
C ILE A 55 -6.81 6.09 -0.24
N LEU A 56 -7.14 7.18 -0.94
CA LEU A 56 -6.40 8.44 -0.88
C LEU A 56 -6.31 8.98 0.56
N ASP A 57 -7.39 8.88 1.33
CA ASP A 57 -7.41 9.25 2.77
C ASP A 57 -6.50 8.37 3.65
N GLN A 58 -6.13 7.17 3.18
CA GLN A 58 -5.29 6.21 3.89
C GLN A 58 -3.82 6.25 3.42
N LEU A 59 -3.47 7.12 2.48
CA LEU A 59 -2.11 7.28 1.97
C LEU A 59 -1.41 8.48 2.61
N SER A 60 -0.15 8.27 2.96
CA SER A 60 0.81 9.32 3.21
C SER A 60 1.41 9.84 1.89
N SER A 61 2.02 11.04 1.95
CA SER A 61 2.71 11.61 0.79
C SER A 61 3.89 10.75 0.31
N ASP A 62 4.55 10.01 1.21
CA ASP A 62 5.67 9.14 0.85
C ASP A 62 5.21 7.84 0.17
N GLU A 63 4.07 7.29 0.59
CA GLU A 63 3.44 6.15 -0.10
C GLU A 63 2.97 6.54 -1.50
N ALA A 64 2.42 7.74 -1.68
CA ALA A 64 2.07 8.26 -3.01
C ALA A 64 3.31 8.38 -3.92
N ARG A 65 4.48 8.77 -3.38
CA ARG A 65 5.74 8.78 -4.15
C ARG A 65 6.17 7.39 -4.57
N ILE A 66 6.07 6.41 -3.68
CA ILE A 66 6.37 5.01 -4.00
C ILE A 66 5.46 4.54 -5.14
N LEU A 67 4.16 4.75 -5.04
CA LEU A 67 3.21 4.34 -6.09
C LEU A 67 3.51 5.01 -7.44
N ARG A 68 3.77 6.32 -7.45
CA ARG A 68 4.18 7.04 -8.66
C ARG A 68 5.46 6.46 -9.25
N PHE A 69 6.47 6.18 -8.42
CA PHE A 69 7.72 5.58 -8.86
C PHE A 69 7.49 4.19 -9.49
N MET A 70 6.68 3.34 -8.84
CA MET A 70 6.34 2.02 -9.35
C MET A 70 5.57 2.09 -10.68
N ALA A 71 4.64 3.03 -10.81
CA ALA A 71 3.85 3.21 -12.03
C ALA A 71 4.71 3.66 -13.23
N ILE A 72 5.75 4.46 -13.00
CA ILE A 72 6.67 4.93 -14.06
C ILE A 72 7.71 3.86 -14.43
N ASN A 73 8.26 3.19 -13.43
CA ASN A 73 9.45 2.35 -13.60
C ASN A 73 9.12 0.86 -13.73
N GLY A 74 7.85 0.49 -13.54
CA GLY A 74 7.38 -0.89 -13.55
C GLY A 74 7.93 -1.72 -12.38
N PRO A 75 7.92 -3.06 -12.53
CA PRO A 75 8.41 -4.00 -11.53
C PRO A 75 9.84 -3.71 -11.05
N GLN A 76 10.05 -3.78 -9.73
CA GLN A 76 11.34 -3.51 -9.10
C GLN A 76 11.90 -4.76 -8.41
N PRO A 77 13.24 -4.90 -8.29
CA PRO A 77 13.84 -6.05 -7.64
C PRO A 77 13.52 -6.03 -6.15
N THR A 78 13.27 -7.22 -5.60
CA THR A 78 13.28 -7.48 -4.17
C THR A 78 14.00 -8.79 -3.88
N VAL A 79 14.62 -8.91 -2.71
CA VAL A 79 15.36 -10.11 -2.33
C VAL A 79 15.04 -10.56 -0.93
N ASP A 80 14.95 -11.87 -0.75
CA ASP A 80 15.00 -12.50 0.57
C ASP A 80 16.40 -13.04 0.81
N VAL A 81 16.90 -12.83 2.02
CA VAL A 81 18.13 -13.44 2.51
C VAL A 81 17.77 -14.54 3.49
N ARG A 82 18.28 -15.74 3.23
CA ARG A 82 18.06 -16.93 4.06
C ARG A 82 19.37 -17.53 4.53
N THR A 83 19.33 -18.20 5.68
CA THR A 83 20.43 -19.08 6.10
C THR A 83 20.51 -20.28 5.16
N ASN A 84 21.73 -20.77 4.94
CA ASN A 84 21.96 -22.02 4.22
C ASN A 84 22.45 -23.07 5.22
N ARG A 85 21.76 -24.19 5.28
CA ARG A 85 22.15 -25.36 6.06
C ARG A 85 22.32 -26.55 5.12
N PRO A 86 23.20 -27.51 5.45
CA PRO A 86 23.38 -28.72 4.63
C PRO A 86 22.02 -29.37 4.34
N LEU A 87 21.81 -29.77 3.07
CA LEU A 87 20.56 -30.40 2.57
C LEU A 87 19.31 -29.50 2.58
N GLY A 88 19.42 -28.20 2.87
CA GLY A 88 18.30 -27.25 2.85
C GLY A 88 17.32 -27.37 4.02
N ILE A 89 17.53 -28.34 4.91
CA ILE A 89 16.68 -28.56 6.09
C ILE A 89 17.04 -27.52 7.15
N GLY A 90 16.04 -26.75 7.59
CA GLY A 90 16.22 -25.67 8.57
C GLY A 90 16.78 -24.37 8.00
N SER A 91 16.61 -24.10 6.70
CA SER A 91 16.84 -22.76 6.14
C SER A 91 15.82 -21.78 6.72
N GLU A 92 16.30 -20.73 7.37
CA GLU A 92 15.49 -19.70 8.03
C GLU A 92 15.56 -18.39 7.24
N LEU A 93 14.45 -17.65 7.20
CA LEU A 93 14.41 -16.31 6.61
C LEU A 93 15.07 -15.33 7.59
N VAL A 94 16.15 -14.68 7.15
CA VAL A 94 16.88 -13.68 7.95
C VAL A 94 16.27 -12.30 7.73
N ALA A 95 16.06 -11.94 6.47
CA ALA A 95 15.36 -10.73 6.07
C ALA A 95 14.61 -11.00 4.77
N GLY A 96 13.37 -10.54 4.68
CA GLY A 96 12.52 -10.69 3.51
C GLY A 96 12.14 -9.35 2.90
N ASP A 97 11.78 -9.40 1.62
CA ASP A 97 11.29 -8.26 0.85
C ASP A 97 12.25 -7.05 0.86
N LEU A 98 13.55 -7.29 0.87
CA LEU A 98 14.55 -6.24 0.82
C LEU A 98 14.55 -5.57 -0.54
N THR A 99 14.36 -4.25 -0.56
CA THR A 99 14.28 -3.45 -1.78
C THR A 99 14.82 -2.04 -1.55
N SER A 100 15.18 -1.35 -2.63
CA SER A 100 15.59 0.06 -2.65
C SER A 100 14.47 1.00 -3.10
N VAL A 101 13.25 0.49 -3.26
CA VAL A 101 12.11 1.23 -3.84
C VAL A 101 11.79 2.51 -3.07
N PRO A 102 11.66 2.51 -1.73
CA PRO A 102 11.39 3.74 -0.98
C PRO A 102 12.48 4.81 -1.16
N GLU A 103 13.75 4.40 -1.12
CA GLU A 103 14.90 5.29 -1.32
C GLU A 103 14.89 5.90 -2.72
N GLN A 104 14.67 5.08 -3.75
CA GLN A 104 14.58 5.51 -5.15
C GLN A 104 13.35 6.40 -5.41
N ALA A 105 12.26 6.17 -4.69
CA ALA A 105 11.07 7.01 -4.74
C ALA A 105 11.24 8.37 -4.03
N GLY A 106 12.37 8.59 -3.33
CA GLY A 106 12.64 9.85 -2.63
C GLY A 106 11.68 10.10 -1.46
N VAL A 107 11.40 9.05 -0.67
CA VAL A 107 10.63 9.21 0.57
C VAL A 107 11.34 10.18 1.53
N ARG A 108 10.58 11.01 2.24
CA ARG A 108 11.12 11.97 3.22
C ARG A 108 11.59 11.28 4.49
N TYR A 109 10.96 10.16 4.87
CA TYR A 109 11.27 9.44 6.11
C TYR A 109 11.66 7.97 5.81
N PRO A 110 12.93 7.70 5.45
CA PRO A 110 13.40 6.35 5.14
C PRO A 110 13.22 5.33 6.28
N ASP A 111 13.26 5.76 7.54
CA ASP A 111 13.05 4.87 8.68
C ASP A 111 11.63 4.27 8.73
N ARG A 112 10.68 4.84 7.96
CA ARG A 112 9.30 4.37 7.83
C ARG A 112 9.06 3.53 6.58
N SER A 113 10.08 3.32 5.74
CA SER A 113 10.01 2.58 4.47
C SER A 113 9.23 1.26 4.58
N ARG A 114 9.51 0.46 5.61
CA ARG A 114 8.82 -0.81 5.82
C ARG A 114 7.32 -0.65 6.10
N LEU A 115 6.94 0.37 6.87
CA LEU A 115 5.53 0.64 7.20
C LEU A 115 4.75 1.07 5.96
N TYR A 116 5.38 1.88 5.10
CA TYR A 116 4.79 2.29 3.82
C TYR A 116 4.49 1.09 2.93
N LEU A 117 5.46 0.18 2.75
CA LEU A 117 5.26 -1.02 1.93
C LEU A 117 4.18 -1.94 2.51
N ILE A 118 4.12 -2.10 3.83
CA ILE A 118 3.07 -2.89 4.49
C ILE A 118 1.68 -2.30 4.25
N ASN A 119 1.51 -0.99 4.41
CA ASN A 119 0.21 -0.36 4.19
C ASN A 119 -0.21 -0.42 2.71
N LEU A 120 0.72 -0.19 1.78
CA LEU A 120 0.44 -0.32 0.35
C LEU A 120 0.04 -1.75 -0.06
N ASN A 121 0.66 -2.78 0.54
CA ASN A 121 0.25 -4.16 0.36
C ASN A 121 -1.13 -4.44 1.00
N ARG A 122 -1.38 -3.95 2.23
CA ARG A 122 -2.68 -4.03 2.92
C ARG A 122 -3.82 -3.40 2.11
N LEU A 123 -3.54 -2.30 1.41
CA LEU A 123 -4.48 -1.61 0.52
C LEU A 123 -4.67 -2.33 -0.81
N GLY A 124 -3.92 -3.41 -1.07
CA GLY A 124 -3.99 -4.19 -2.30
C GLY A 124 -3.35 -3.49 -3.50
N LEU A 125 -2.51 -2.47 -3.29
CA LEU A 125 -1.89 -1.68 -4.36
C LEU A 125 -0.54 -2.26 -4.83
N LEU A 126 0.14 -2.99 -3.95
CA LEU A 126 1.41 -3.66 -4.23
C LEU A 126 1.34 -5.15 -3.97
N THR A 127 2.16 -5.91 -4.70
CA THR A 127 2.36 -7.35 -4.49
C THR A 127 3.81 -7.76 -4.75
N THR A 128 4.23 -8.85 -4.11
CA THR A 128 5.51 -9.51 -4.41
C THR A 128 5.24 -10.72 -5.29
N SER A 129 6.01 -10.88 -6.37
CA SER A 129 5.93 -12.03 -7.29
C SER A 129 7.30 -12.72 -7.41
N ASP A 130 7.29 -14.02 -7.65
CA ASP A 130 8.49 -14.80 -7.98
C ASP A 130 8.97 -14.54 -9.42
N ASP A 131 8.17 -13.86 -10.24
CA ASP A 131 8.56 -13.45 -11.60
C ASP A 131 9.74 -12.48 -11.54
N PRO A 132 10.88 -12.78 -12.17
CA PRO A 132 12.07 -11.97 -12.03
C PRO A 132 11.97 -10.66 -12.84
N VAL A 133 12.76 -9.67 -12.42
CA VAL A 133 13.15 -8.53 -13.27
C VAL A 133 14.51 -8.79 -13.93
N VAL A 134 14.97 -7.85 -14.76
CA VAL A 134 16.28 -7.97 -15.43
C VAL A 134 17.42 -8.11 -14.41
N LEU A 135 18.36 -9.01 -14.70
CA LEU A 135 19.43 -9.42 -13.76
C LEU A 135 20.26 -8.23 -13.23
N SER A 136 20.54 -7.24 -14.08
CA SER A 136 21.32 -6.05 -13.71
C SER A 136 20.71 -5.26 -12.54
N ARG A 137 19.37 -5.25 -12.41
CA ARG A 137 18.69 -4.58 -11.28
C ARG A 137 18.97 -5.27 -9.95
N TYR A 138 19.05 -6.61 -9.94
CA TYR A 138 19.42 -7.35 -8.73
C TYR A 138 20.88 -7.12 -8.34
N MET A 139 21.79 -7.06 -9.31
CA MET A 139 23.21 -6.80 -9.01
C MET A 139 23.41 -5.46 -8.28
N VAL A 140 22.62 -4.44 -8.64
CA VAL A 140 22.64 -3.14 -7.94
C VAL A 140 22.00 -3.21 -6.56
N LEU A 141 20.93 -3.99 -6.40
CA LEU A 141 20.27 -4.17 -5.10
C LEU A 141 21.12 -5.00 -4.12
N GLU A 142 21.80 -6.03 -4.61
CA GLU A 142 22.57 -6.96 -3.78
C GLU A 142 23.80 -6.32 -3.12
N VAL A 143 24.28 -5.20 -3.67
CA VAL A 143 25.36 -4.39 -3.08
C VAL A 143 24.84 -3.24 -2.20
N GLN A 144 23.53 -3.13 -1.99
CA GLN A 144 22.98 -2.12 -1.09
C GLN A 144 23.29 -2.48 0.38
N PRO A 145 23.56 -1.49 1.26
CA PRO A 145 23.90 -1.74 2.66
C PRO A 145 22.87 -2.60 3.41
N ILE A 146 21.59 -2.49 3.07
CA ILE A 146 20.51 -3.28 3.69
C ILE A 146 20.64 -4.78 3.38
N VAL A 147 21.02 -5.13 2.15
CA VAL A 147 21.23 -6.53 1.73
C VAL A 147 22.54 -7.06 2.30
N GLU A 148 23.62 -6.28 2.22
CA GLU A 148 24.90 -6.68 2.81
C GLU A 148 24.81 -6.97 4.31
N SER A 149 24.03 -6.16 5.04
CA SER A 149 23.80 -6.35 6.48
C SER A 149 23.06 -7.67 6.75
N ALA A 150 22.02 -7.97 5.96
CA ALA A 150 21.30 -9.23 6.07
C ALA A 150 22.16 -10.45 5.71
N LEU A 151 23.03 -10.34 4.69
CA LEU A 151 23.97 -11.40 4.30
C LEU A 151 24.98 -11.70 5.42
N LYS A 152 25.53 -10.65 6.06
CA LYS A 152 26.44 -10.80 7.21
C LYS A 152 25.73 -11.49 8.38
N GLN A 153 24.48 -11.13 8.65
CA GLN A 153 23.67 -11.75 9.71
C GLN A 153 23.35 -13.23 9.41
N ALA A 154 23.18 -13.60 8.15
CA ALA A 154 22.84 -14.95 7.72
C ALA A 154 24.01 -15.96 7.82
N GLY A 155 25.24 -15.49 8.00
CA GLY A 155 26.40 -16.33 8.32
C GLY A 155 27.15 -16.89 7.11
N ARG A 156 27.71 -18.11 7.26
CA ARG A 156 28.61 -18.71 6.28
C ARG A 156 27.77 -19.33 5.16
N VAL A 157 27.76 -18.70 3.98
CA VAL A 157 27.05 -19.12 2.75
C VAL A 157 25.55 -18.78 2.73
N PRO A 158 25.14 -17.50 2.84
CA PRO A 158 23.72 -17.15 2.75
C PRO A 158 23.11 -17.45 1.37
N LYS A 159 21.81 -17.74 1.33
CA LYS A 159 21.04 -17.92 0.08
C LYS A 159 20.22 -16.66 -0.19
N ILE A 160 20.38 -16.09 -1.39
CA ILE A 160 19.54 -15.00 -1.90
C ILE A 160 18.42 -15.62 -2.74
N VAL A 161 17.18 -15.24 -2.45
CA VAL A 161 16.02 -15.54 -3.29
C VAL A 161 15.56 -14.25 -3.94
N ARG A 162 15.69 -14.17 -5.27
CA ARG A 162 15.31 -13.02 -6.08
C ARG A 162 13.82 -13.09 -6.38
N LYS A 163 13.13 -11.97 -6.17
CA LYS A 163 11.71 -11.76 -6.42
C LYS A 163 11.50 -10.37 -7.02
N SER A 164 10.26 -10.01 -7.31
CA SER A 164 9.90 -8.67 -7.76
C SER A 164 8.79 -8.05 -6.92
N LEU A 165 8.90 -6.74 -6.66
CA LEU A 165 7.82 -5.91 -6.17
C LEU A 165 7.08 -5.30 -7.37
N ARG A 166 5.75 -5.34 -7.36
CA ARG A 166 4.89 -4.93 -8.49
C ARG A 166 3.68 -4.15 -7.99
N LEU A 167 3.12 -3.31 -8.85
CA LEU A 167 1.73 -2.90 -8.71
C LEU A 167 0.83 -4.11 -8.97
N THR A 168 -0.29 -4.21 -8.26
CA THR A 168 -1.39 -5.09 -8.66
C THR A 168 -2.17 -4.46 -9.82
N GLU A 169 -3.02 -5.20 -10.51
CA GLU A 169 -3.94 -4.62 -11.51
C GLU A 169 -4.78 -3.47 -10.91
N PHE A 170 -5.25 -3.65 -9.68
CA PHE A 170 -5.96 -2.63 -8.91
C PHE A 170 -5.08 -1.41 -8.60
N GLY A 171 -3.81 -1.62 -8.25
CA GLY A 171 -2.84 -0.56 -8.01
C GLY A 171 -2.46 0.21 -9.27
N GLU A 172 -2.35 -0.47 -10.41
CA GLU A 172 -2.11 0.16 -11.71
C GLU A 172 -3.27 1.06 -12.10
N ASP A 173 -4.51 0.57 -12.01
CA ASP A 173 -5.71 1.36 -12.32
C ASP A 173 -5.84 2.55 -11.35
N PHE A 174 -5.66 2.32 -10.04
CA PHE A 174 -5.62 3.39 -9.04
C PHE A 174 -4.61 4.50 -9.41
N CYS A 175 -3.39 4.13 -9.79
CA CYS A 175 -2.36 5.11 -10.18
C CYS A 175 -2.76 5.87 -11.45
N LYS A 176 -3.30 5.19 -12.46
CA LYS A 176 -3.77 5.81 -13.72
C LYS A 176 -4.90 6.80 -13.48
N THR A 177 -5.82 6.48 -12.57
CA THR A 177 -6.97 7.34 -12.27
C THR A 177 -6.60 8.51 -11.35
N CYS A 178 -5.81 8.25 -10.30
CA CYS A 178 -5.62 9.22 -9.22
C CYS A 178 -4.37 10.10 -9.36
N PHE A 179 -3.40 9.74 -10.20
CA PHE A 179 -2.15 10.49 -10.36
C PHE A 179 -1.95 11.00 -11.78
N THR A 180 -1.53 12.26 -11.89
CA THR A 180 -1.01 12.80 -13.14
C THR A 180 0.42 12.32 -13.36
N ILE A 181 0.56 11.16 -14.00
CA ILE A 181 1.84 10.53 -14.32
C ILE A 181 2.23 10.96 -15.74
N ASN A 182 2.78 12.17 -15.88
CA ASN A 182 3.27 12.65 -17.17
C ASN A 182 4.56 11.89 -17.58
N GLY A 183 4.82 11.65 -18.87
CA GLY A 183 4.27 12.35 -20.05
C GLY A 183 3.60 11.46 -21.09
N SER A 184 2.40 11.88 -21.50
CA SER A 184 1.98 11.87 -22.91
C SER A 184 2.19 13.28 -23.46
#